data_AF-A0AAX2H698-F1
#
_entry.id   AF-A0AAX2H698-F1
#
_cell.length_a   1.000
_cell.length_b   1.000
_cell.length_c   1.000
_cell.angle_alpha   90.00
_cell.angle_beta   90.00
_cell.angle_gamma   90.00
#
_symmetry.space_group_name_H-M   'P 1'
#
loop_
_entity.id
_entity.type
_entity.pdbx_description
1 polymer ?
#
loop_
_entity_poly.entity_id
_entity_poly.type
_entity_poly.pdbx_seq_one_letter_code
_entity_poly.pdbx_strand_id
1 'polypeptide(L)'
;MLIEQAISSRLETLKPEPIAEAYFDTACALKTVAEASVCAEHALDTLEFLSKRVEISRGLYESYLSTGGRATHRWLDVPYLELALLLLVRDFLRLEQAGQSVVALKRLNAVLKLLAFINTQSSKVSEDLVSFINARADQFLNGFSASSTSETPSQLSPVKPLLKELDVTVLFWEGPIARAYLATLKGMGLKPKKIIHLISANDLASAKPIGRFLPGTARLAYAHYRQKSSIHYWSRALQIKESELFNSLKRSIESSLGFSDAIVDEALAVKDLRTYSSSIEKLMINGLKDNALHSYLAALPETTLLFTGGGIVPKALLDMPHLKFVHVHPGYLPDVRGADCALWSELVKGRTSATCFYMAPGIDDGDIIQASYLPVINIDVSRSGKDLKTLYRATYAFVDPWLRAHVLREAIIKTLGFTDVKAVSQNEISSMTYHFMHERIQDAVFDRMFKA
;
A
#
# COMPACT_ATOMS: atom_id res chain seq x y z
N MET A 1 16.51 23.70 -21.74
CA MET A 1 16.34 24.14 -23.14
C MET A 1 15.32 23.26 -23.87
N LEU A 2 15.50 21.93 -23.92
CA LEU A 2 14.57 21.02 -24.60
C LEU A 2 13.12 21.05 -24.05
N ILE A 3 12.95 21.02 -22.71
CA ILE A 3 11.61 21.01 -22.09
C ILE A 3 10.84 22.31 -22.33
N GLU A 4 11.46 23.47 -22.12
CA GLU A 4 10.79 24.77 -22.33
C GLU A 4 10.39 24.98 -23.80
N GLN A 5 11.23 24.60 -24.76
CA GLN A 5 10.89 24.67 -26.18
C GLN A 5 9.70 23.77 -26.53
N ALA A 6 9.65 22.57 -25.98
CA ALA A 6 8.54 21.65 -26.17
C ALA A 6 7.23 22.19 -25.56
N ILE A 7 7.29 22.83 -24.38
CA ILE A 7 6.12 23.48 -23.76
C ILE A 7 5.62 24.61 -24.65
N SER A 8 6.49 25.53 -25.08
CA SER A 8 6.10 26.65 -25.95
C SER A 8 5.45 26.19 -27.25
N SER A 9 6.03 25.18 -27.92
CA SER A 9 5.45 24.60 -29.15
C SER A 9 4.05 24.02 -28.93
N ARG A 10 3.80 23.38 -27.78
CA ARG A 10 2.47 22.86 -27.44
C ARG A 10 1.48 24.00 -27.16
N LEU A 11 1.90 25.08 -26.50
CA LEU A 11 1.04 26.23 -26.21
C LEU A 11 0.53 26.97 -27.47
N GLU A 12 1.31 26.99 -28.55
CA GLU A 12 0.89 27.61 -29.82
C GLU A 12 -0.32 26.91 -30.45
N THR A 13 -0.45 25.59 -30.21
CA THR A 13 -1.47 24.74 -30.84
C THR A 13 -2.65 24.45 -29.91
N LEU A 14 -2.45 24.46 -28.59
CA LEU A 14 -3.48 24.12 -27.62
C LEU A 14 -4.32 25.33 -27.22
N LYS A 15 -5.61 25.25 -27.52
CA LYS A 15 -6.61 26.27 -27.16
C LYS A 15 -7.73 25.59 -26.35
N PRO A 16 -7.56 25.44 -25.03
CA PRO A 16 -8.57 24.79 -24.21
C PRO A 16 -9.85 25.64 -24.18
N GLU A 17 -10.99 24.98 -24.43
CA GLU A 17 -12.31 25.56 -24.21
C GLU A 17 -12.75 25.27 -22.77
N PRO A 18 -13.12 26.30 -21.97
CA PRO A 18 -13.50 26.10 -20.57
C PRO A 18 -14.71 25.17 -20.43
N ILE A 19 -14.61 24.19 -19.53
CA ILE A 19 -15.73 23.33 -19.16
C ILE A 19 -16.62 24.10 -18.18
N ALA A 20 -17.86 24.40 -18.61
CA ALA A 20 -18.83 25.08 -17.77
C ALA A 20 -19.06 24.35 -16.44
N GLU A 21 -19.08 25.11 -15.34
CA GLU A 21 -19.31 24.62 -13.98
C GLU A 21 -18.25 23.64 -13.42
N ALA A 22 -17.12 23.45 -14.12
CA ALA A 22 -16.04 22.62 -13.60
C ALA A 22 -15.35 23.31 -12.41
N TYR A 23 -15.24 22.59 -11.28
CA TYR A 23 -14.46 23.06 -10.13
C TYR A 23 -12.96 23.14 -10.46
N PHE A 24 -12.46 22.11 -11.16
CA PHE A 24 -11.10 22.09 -11.69
C PHE A 24 -11.14 21.61 -13.14
N ASP A 25 -10.89 22.52 -14.08
CA ASP A 25 -10.71 22.24 -15.51
C ASP A 25 -9.23 21.94 -15.78
N THR A 26 -8.93 20.69 -16.14
CA THR A 26 -7.54 20.25 -16.29
C THR A 26 -6.84 20.94 -17.46
N ALA A 27 -7.51 21.16 -18.58
CA ALA A 27 -6.88 21.73 -19.77
C ALA A 27 -6.57 23.23 -19.58
N CYS A 28 -7.51 23.98 -18.99
CA CYS A 28 -7.29 25.38 -18.62
C CYS A 28 -6.22 25.53 -17.53
N ALA A 29 -6.19 24.64 -16.53
CA ALA A 29 -5.18 24.64 -15.48
C ALA A 29 -3.77 24.41 -16.05
N LEU A 30 -3.61 23.43 -16.97
CA LEU A 30 -2.33 23.17 -17.62
C LEU A 30 -1.81 24.37 -18.40
N LYS A 31 -2.69 25.06 -19.14
CA LYS A 31 -2.31 26.29 -19.85
C LYS A 31 -1.82 27.38 -18.89
N THR A 32 -2.56 27.60 -17.81
CA THR A 32 -2.21 28.58 -16.77
C THR A 32 -0.84 28.27 -16.16
N VAL A 33 -0.58 27.01 -15.82
CA VAL A 33 0.72 26.56 -15.26
C VAL A 33 1.86 26.71 -16.27
N ALA A 34 1.59 26.46 -17.55
CA ALA A 34 2.60 26.56 -18.60
C ALA A 34 3.03 28.00 -18.85
N GLU A 35 2.11 28.96 -18.76
CA GLU A 35 2.34 30.40 -18.91
C GLU A 35 2.88 31.07 -17.63
N ALA A 36 2.71 30.45 -16.47
CA ALA A 36 3.18 30.97 -15.19
C ALA A 36 4.70 30.84 -14.98
N SER A 37 5.23 31.66 -14.07
CA SER A 37 6.59 31.48 -13.55
C SER A 37 6.74 30.11 -12.90
N VAL A 38 7.90 29.47 -13.11
CA VAL A 38 8.22 28.12 -12.60
C VAL A 38 8.13 28.03 -11.06
N CYS A 39 8.25 29.16 -10.35
CA CYS A 39 8.16 29.24 -8.90
C CYS A 39 6.85 29.86 -8.39
N ALA A 40 5.85 30.09 -9.26
CA ALA A 40 4.59 30.68 -8.84
C ALA A 40 3.80 29.69 -7.97
N GLU A 41 3.36 30.11 -6.79
CA GLU A 41 2.68 29.28 -5.79
C GLU A 41 1.47 28.51 -6.37
N HIS A 42 0.55 29.22 -7.03
CA HIS A 42 -0.60 28.61 -7.69
C HIS A 42 -0.23 27.53 -8.72
N ALA A 43 0.92 27.69 -9.41
CA ALA A 43 1.39 26.73 -10.39
C ALA A 43 1.95 25.47 -9.71
N LEU A 44 2.66 25.64 -8.59
CA LEU A 44 3.18 24.55 -7.77
C LEU A 44 2.03 23.73 -7.14
N ASP A 45 1.00 24.39 -6.60
CA ASP A 45 -0.17 23.73 -6.03
C ASP A 45 -0.92 22.91 -7.10
N THR A 46 -1.10 23.50 -8.29
CA THR A 46 -1.72 22.82 -9.43
C THR A 46 -0.90 21.61 -9.86
N LEU A 47 0.42 21.75 -9.92
CA LEU A 47 1.33 20.66 -10.25
C LEU A 47 1.24 19.54 -9.20
N GLU A 48 1.27 19.85 -7.92
CA GLU A 48 1.11 18.86 -6.84
C GLU A 48 -0.22 18.09 -6.98
N PHE A 49 -1.32 18.82 -7.19
CA PHE A 49 -2.62 18.23 -7.45
C PHE A 49 -2.60 17.26 -8.64
N LEU A 50 -2.07 17.70 -9.80
CA LEU A 50 -1.99 16.88 -11.00
C LEU A 50 -1.09 15.64 -10.81
N SER A 51 0.03 15.79 -10.12
CA SER A 51 0.92 14.67 -9.78
C SER A 51 0.20 13.62 -8.96
N LYS A 52 -0.45 14.05 -7.87
CA LYS A 52 -1.27 13.15 -7.03
C LYS A 52 -2.34 12.45 -7.86
N ARG A 53 -3.00 13.18 -8.76
CA ARG A 53 -4.01 12.59 -9.64
C ARG A 53 -3.45 11.52 -10.55
N VAL A 54 -2.33 11.78 -11.23
CA VAL A 54 -1.61 10.79 -12.04
C VAL A 54 -1.19 9.59 -11.20
N GLU A 55 -0.68 9.80 -9.98
CA GLU A 55 -0.25 8.70 -9.13
C GLU A 55 -1.40 7.75 -8.74
N ILE A 56 -2.61 8.28 -8.58
CA ILE A 56 -3.83 7.52 -8.24
C ILE A 56 -4.43 6.83 -9.48
N SER A 57 -4.61 7.56 -10.58
CA SER A 57 -5.35 7.08 -11.77
C SER A 57 -4.49 6.69 -12.97
N ARG A 58 -3.17 6.84 -12.91
CA ARG A 58 -2.17 6.66 -14.00
C ARG A 58 -2.28 7.67 -15.15
N GLY A 59 -3.45 8.28 -15.35
CA GLY A 59 -3.69 9.38 -16.27
C GLY A 59 -4.49 10.51 -15.61
N LEU A 60 -4.88 11.50 -16.44
CA LEU A 60 -5.65 12.67 -16.04
C LEU A 60 -7.03 12.69 -16.72
N TYR A 61 -8.05 13.12 -15.97
CA TYR A 61 -9.41 13.33 -16.46
C TYR A 61 -9.59 14.78 -16.89
N GLU A 62 -10.60 15.05 -17.72
CA GLU A 62 -10.94 16.42 -18.18
C GLU A 62 -11.21 17.38 -17.01
N SER A 63 -11.87 16.91 -15.94
CA SER A 63 -12.14 17.73 -14.77
C SER A 63 -12.28 16.96 -13.46
N TYR A 64 -12.15 17.68 -12.34
CA TYR A 64 -12.20 17.16 -10.99
C TYR A 64 -13.14 17.96 -10.08
N LEU A 65 -13.68 17.27 -9.08
CA LEU A 65 -14.49 17.83 -8.00
C LEU A 65 -13.60 18.51 -6.94
N SER A 66 -14.20 19.29 -6.05
CA SER A 66 -13.51 19.91 -4.90
C SER A 66 -12.84 18.91 -3.96
N THR A 67 -13.34 17.68 -3.91
CA THR A 67 -12.75 16.56 -3.15
C THR A 67 -11.51 15.97 -3.83
N GLY A 68 -11.16 16.42 -5.03
CA GLY A 68 -10.13 15.85 -5.89
C GLY A 68 -10.56 14.56 -6.59
N GLY A 69 -11.80 14.10 -6.41
CA GLY A 69 -12.39 13.01 -7.19
C GLY A 69 -12.60 13.40 -8.66
N ARG A 70 -12.61 12.44 -9.58
CA ARG A 70 -12.94 12.71 -10.99
C ARG A 70 -14.38 13.24 -11.09
N ALA A 71 -14.59 14.32 -11.82
CA ALA A 71 -15.93 14.84 -12.12
C ALA A 71 -16.49 14.23 -13.43
N THR A 72 -15.62 13.71 -14.29
CA THR A 72 -15.99 13.05 -15.55
C THR A 72 -15.41 11.63 -15.62
N HIS A 73 -15.92 10.84 -16.57
CA HIS A 73 -15.36 9.54 -16.94
C HIS A 73 -14.45 9.61 -18.18
N ARG A 74 -14.31 10.80 -18.79
CA ARG A 74 -13.50 11.03 -19.98
C ARG A 74 -12.08 11.39 -19.60
N TRP A 75 -11.14 10.70 -20.22
CA TRP A 75 -9.73 11.05 -20.12
C TRP A 75 -9.47 12.38 -20.83
N LEU A 76 -8.49 13.12 -20.32
CA LEU A 76 -7.98 14.29 -20.99
C LEU A 76 -7.34 13.89 -22.33
N ASP A 77 -7.54 14.69 -23.37
CA ASP A 77 -6.98 14.39 -24.70
C ASP A 77 -5.45 14.36 -24.69
N VAL A 78 -4.89 13.51 -25.55
CA VAL A 78 -3.46 13.24 -25.65
C VAL A 78 -2.59 14.50 -25.74
N PRO A 79 -2.90 15.52 -26.57
CA PRO A 79 -2.07 16.72 -26.65
C PRO A 79 -1.92 17.45 -25.30
N TYR A 80 -2.98 17.46 -24.48
CA TYR A 80 -2.93 18.04 -23.13
C TYR A 80 -2.25 17.10 -22.13
N LEU A 81 -2.37 15.77 -22.29
CA LEU A 81 -1.58 14.81 -21.49
C LEU A 81 -0.07 14.97 -21.75
N GLU A 82 0.34 15.22 -23.00
CA GLU A 82 1.74 15.52 -23.34
C GLU A 82 2.22 16.83 -22.70
N LEU A 83 1.38 17.87 -22.72
CA LEU A 83 1.68 19.12 -22.00
C LEU A 83 1.82 18.85 -20.48
N ALA A 84 0.91 18.09 -19.89
CA ALA A 84 1.01 17.70 -18.49
C ALA A 84 2.31 16.94 -18.20
N LEU A 85 2.71 15.99 -19.05
CA LEU A 85 3.97 15.26 -18.92
C LEU A 85 5.16 16.23 -18.91
N LEU A 86 5.23 17.17 -19.86
CA LEU A 86 6.30 18.16 -19.93
C LEU A 86 6.37 19.04 -18.68
N LEU A 87 5.22 19.49 -18.17
CA LEU A 87 5.14 20.30 -16.96
C LEU A 87 5.55 19.53 -15.70
N LEU A 88 5.17 18.25 -15.59
CA LEU A 88 5.61 17.38 -14.50
C LEU A 88 7.12 17.09 -14.57
N VAL A 89 7.69 16.94 -15.77
CA VAL A 89 9.15 16.80 -15.96
C VAL A 89 9.87 18.09 -15.58
N ARG A 90 9.34 19.26 -15.97
CA ARG A 90 9.87 20.57 -15.56
C ARG A 90 9.90 20.69 -14.03
N ASP A 91 8.81 20.32 -13.36
CA ASP A 91 8.73 20.35 -11.89
C ASP A 91 9.66 19.33 -11.23
N PHE A 92 9.80 18.13 -11.78
CA PHE A 92 10.77 17.14 -11.30
C PHE A 92 12.20 17.69 -11.29
N LEU A 93 12.63 18.31 -12.40
CA LEU A 93 13.96 18.90 -12.51
C LEU A 93 14.16 20.07 -11.54
N ARG A 94 13.11 20.89 -11.32
CA ARG A 94 13.12 21.97 -10.31
C ARG A 94 13.29 21.41 -8.90
N LEU A 95 12.52 20.37 -8.54
CA LEU A 95 12.59 19.73 -7.22
C LEU A 95 13.96 19.08 -6.97
N GLU A 96 14.53 18.44 -7.99
CA GLU A 96 15.89 17.89 -7.95
C GLU A 96 16.92 18.99 -7.67
N GLN A 97 16.88 20.09 -8.43
CA GLN A 97 17.78 21.23 -8.24
C GLN A 97 17.64 21.89 -6.86
N ALA A 98 16.42 21.90 -6.31
CA ALA A 98 16.14 22.43 -4.97
C ALA A 98 16.56 21.48 -3.83
N GLY A 99 17.10 20.30 -4.14
CA GLY A 99 17.48 19.30 -3.13
C GLY A 99 16.29 18.61 -2.43
N GLN A 100 15.08 18.75 -2.98
CA GLN A 100 13.86 18.15 -2.42
C GLN A 100 13.68 16.70 -2.87
N SER A 101 14.69 15.86 -2.63
CA SER A 101 14.83 14.54 -3.26
C SER A 101 13.61 13.63 -3.10
N VAL A 102 12.97 13.60 -1.92
CA VAL A 102 11.79 12.74 -1.70
C VAL A 102 10.58 13.22 -2.52
N VAL A 103 10.36 14.54 -2.61
CA VAL A 103 9.28 15.12 -3.40
C VAL A 103 9.58 14.96 -4.90
N ALA A 104 10.85 15.14 -5.31
CA ALA A 104 11.31 14.85 -6.67
C ALA A 104 11.06 13.39 -7.06
N LEU A 105 11.32 12.44 -6.16
CA LEU A 105 11.06 11.01 -6.39
C LEU A 105 9.56 10.71 -6.59
N LYS A 106 8.68 11.33 -5.80
CA LYS A 106 7.22 11.24 -6.02
C LYS A 106 6.81 11.85 -7.37
N ARG A 107 7.39 13.00 -7.73
CA ARG A 107 7.17 13.62 -9.04
C ARG A 107 7.62 12.71 -10.18
N LEU A 108 8.78 12.06 -10.04
CA LEU A 108 9.29 11.09 -11.00
C LEU A 108 8.34 9.88 -11.14
N ASN A 109 7.77 9.39 -10.03
CA ASN A 109 6.76 8.33 -10.07
C ASN A 109 5.55 8.74 -10.93
N ALA A 110 5.06 9.97 -10.78
CA ALA A 110 3.99 10.51 -11.60
C ALA A 110 4.39 10.64 -13.09
N VAL A 111 5.57 11.22 -13.37
CA VAL A 111 6.12 11.36 -14.72
C VAL A 111 6.15 10.01 -15.45
N LEU A 112 6.72 8.97 -14.82
CA LEU A 112 6.84 7.65 -15.41
C LEU A 112 5.47 6.99 -15.64
N LYS A 113 4.54 7.12 -14.68
CA LYS A 113 3.17 6.62 -14.83
C LYS A 113 2.42 7.30 -15.97
N LEU A 114 2.50 8.62 -16.07
CA LEU A 114 1.82 9.37 -17.12
C LEU A 114 2.40 9.03 -18.50
N LEU A 115 3.73 8.93 -18.60
CA LEU A 115 4.39 8.49 -19.83
C LEU A 115 3.90 7.09 -20.25
N ALA A 116 3.88 6.13 -19.32
CA ALA A 116 3.36 4.80 -19.60
C ALA A 116 1.89 4.83 -20.04
N PHE A 117 1.05 5.66 -19.41
CA PHE A 117 -0.36 5.82 -19.77
C PHE A 117 -0.54 6.41 -21.17
N ILE A 118 0.16 7.48 -21.53
CA ILE A 118 0.08 8.09 -22.87
C ILE A 118 0.41 7.06 -23.96
N ASN A 119 1.45 6.26 -23.76
CA ASN A 119 1.85 5.21 -24.72
C ASN A 119 0.78 4.12 -24.93
N THR A 120 -0.23 4.01 -24.05
CA THR A 120 -1.38 3.12 -24.26
C THR A 120 -2.50 3.73 -25.11
N GLN A 121 -2.51 5.05 -25.31
CA GLN A 121 -3.58 5.80 -25.99
C GLN A 121 -3.36 5.94 -27.51
N SER A 122 -2.63 5.02 -28.14
CA SER A 122 -2.30 5.01 -29.58
C SER A 122 -1.46 6.18 -30.12
N SER A 123 -1.10 7.16 -29.29
CA SER A 123 -0.09 8.18 -29.59
C SER A 123 1.25 7.81 -28.94
N LYS A 124 2.35 8.12 -29.63
CA LYS A 124 3.69 7.95 -29.09
C LYS A 124 4.27 9.31 -28.75
N VAL A 125 4.70 9.45 -27.50
CA VAL A 125 5.58 10.56 -27.10
C VAL A 125 6.86 10.46 -27.93
N SER A 126 7.40 11.61 -28.38
CA SER A 126 8.63 11.66 -29.19
C SER A 126 9.78 10.88 -28.54
N GLU A 127 10.52 10.10 -29.33
CA GLU A 127 11.62 9.24 -28.84
C GLU A 127 12.70 10.03 -28.08
N ASP A 128 12.97 11.28 -28.49
CA ASP A 128 13.91 12.18 -27.80
C ASP A 128 13.46 12.49 -26.36
N LEU A 129 12.18 12.83 -26.16
CA LEU A 129 11.63 13.11 -24.84
C LEU A 129 11.59 11.85 -23.98
N VAL A 130 11.24 10.70 -24.56
CA VAL A 130 11.26 9.40 -23.85
C VAL A 130 12.68 9.09 -23.39
N SER A 131 13.67 9.21 -24.29
CA SER A 131 15.08 8.98 -23.98
C SER A 131 15.60 9.95 -22.90
N PHE A 132 15.20 11.22 -22.98
CA PHE A 132 15.55 12.22 -21.96
C PHE A 132 14.98 11.86 -20.59
N ILE A 133 13.68 11.53 -20.50
CA ILE A 133 13.04 11.14 -19.24
C ILE A 133 13.71 9.88 -18.68
N ASN A 134 13.99 8.90 -19.54
CA ASN A 134 14.63 7.66 -19.15
C ASN A 134 16.04 7.89 -18.58
N ALA A 135 16.88 8.63 -19.29
CA ALA A 135 18.23 8.93 -18.83
C ALA A 135 18.24 9.71 -17.50
N ARG A 136 17.32 10.67 -17.36
CA ARG A 136 17.15 11.42 -16.11
C ARG A 136 16.66 10.55 -14.96
N ALA A 137 15.72 9.64 -15.22
CA ALA A 137 15.23 8.70 -14.21
C ALA A 137 16.37 7.80 -13.70
N ASP A 138 17.19 7.24 -14.60
CA ASP A 138 18.33 6.40 -14.21
C ASP A 138 19.37 7.19 -13.42
N GLN A 139 19.74 8.38 -13.88
CA GLN A 139 20.67 9.26 -13.18
C GLN A 139 20.18 9.54 -11.75
N PHE A 140 18.91 9.94 -11.62
CA PHE A 140 18.31 10.28 -10.34
C PHE A 140 18.23 9.07 -9.41
N LEU A 141 17.73 7.93 -9.88
CA LEU A 141 17.57 6.72 -9.06
C LEU A 141 18.92 6.12 -8.62
N ASN A 142 19.93 6.15 -9.49
CA ASN A 142 21.29 5.70 -9.17
C ASN A 142 21.98 6.63 -8.15
N GLY A 143 21.69 7.93 -8.21
CA GLY A 143 22.19 8.93 -7.25
C GLY A 143 21.33 9.07 -5.99
N PHE A 144 20.18 8.38 -5.90
CA PHE A 144 19.23 8.57 -4.81
C PHE A 144 19.73 7.88 -3.53
N SER A 145 20.16 8.67 -2.56
CA SER A 145 20.54 8.18 -1.22
C SER A 145 19.35 8.25 -0.26
N ALA A 146 19.08 7.13 0.42
CA ALA A 146 18.10 7.10 1.49
C ALA A 146 18.56 7.97 2.69
N SER A 147 17.60 8.46 3.48
CA SER A 147 17.92 9.04 4.78
C SER A 147 18.51 7.94 5.68
N SER A 148 19.63 8.19 6.36
CA SER A 148 20.26 7.21 7.25
C SER A 148 19.41 7.00 8.51
N THR A 149 18.41 6.13 8.41
CA THR A 149 17.49 5.87 9.52
C THR A 149 18.01 4.72 10.37
N SER A 150 18.14 4.94 11.67
CA SER A 150 18.54 3.89 12.60
C SER A 150 17.38 2.91 12.85
N GLU A 151 17.73 1.68 13.20
CA GLU A 151 16.76 0.74 13.76
C GLU A 151 16.03 1.33 14.97
N THR A 152 14.74 1.03 15.10
CA THR A 152 14.04 1.25 16.36
C THR A 152 14.46 0.15 17.33
N PRO A 153 15.04 0.47 18.51
CA PRO A 153 15.48 -0.54 19.46
C PRO A 153 14.33 -1.49 19.81
N SER A 154 14.51 -2.77 19.52
CA SER A 154 13.53 -3.81 19.81
C SER A 154 13.21 -3.85 21.30
N GLN A 155 11.92 -3.75 21.64
CA GLN A 155 11.45 -3.93 23.01
C GLN A 155 10.99 -5.38 23.28
N LEU A 156 11.39 -6.32 22.43
CA LEU A 156 11.05 -7.75 22.55
C LEU A 156 11.82 -8.38 23.72
N SER A 157 11.37 -8.12 24.95
CA SER A 157 11.73 -8.95 26.09
C SER A 157 10.89 -10.23 26.07
N PRO A 158 11.40 -11.37 26.59
CA PRO A 158 10.58 -12.56 26.76
C PRO A 158 9.49 -12.27 27.79
N VAL A 159 8.30 -11.89 27.28
CA VAL A 159 7.10 -11.80 28.10
C VAL A 159 6.75 -13.23 28.50
N LYS A 160 6.86 -13.55 29.79
CA LYS A 160 6.07 -14.66 30.35
C LYS A 160 4.62 -14.30 30.09
N PRO A 161 3.85 -15.06 29.28
CA PRO A 161 2.49 -14.69 28.98
C PRO A 161 1.69 -14.72 30.29
N LEU A 162 1.30 -13.54 30.78
CA LEU A 162 0.35 -13.41 31.89
C LEU A 162 -1.04 -13.91 31.48
N LEU A 163 -1.33 -13.98 30.17
CA LEU A 163 -2.62 -14.35 29.59
C LEU A 163 -2.45 -15.47 28.55
N LYS A 164 -3.33 -16.48 28.59
CA LYS A 164 -3.45 -17.50 27.52
C LYS A 164 -4.39 -17.05 26.39
N GLU A 165 -5.29 -16.12 26.68
CA GLU A 165 -6.29 -15.59 25.77
C GLU A 165 -6.19 -14.07 25.73
N LEU A 166 -6.21 -13.51 24.53
CA LEU A 166 -6.13 -12.08 24.24
C LEU A 166 -7.54 -11.54 24.00
N ASP A 167 -7.94 -10.47 24.70
CA ASP A 167 -9.26 -9.82 24.54
C ASP A 167 -9.34 -8.98 23.27
N VAL A 168 -9.07 -9.65 22.15
CA VAL A 168 -9.10 -9.11 20.79
C VAL A 168 -9.96 -10.03 19.95
N THR A 169 -10.82 -9.42 19.15
CA THR A 169 -11.55 -10.10 18.10
C THR A 169 -10.83 -9.89 16.77
N VAL A 170 -10.40 -10.98 16.13
CA VAL A 170 -9.77 -10.89 14.81
C VAL A 170 -10.87 -10.82 13.75
N LEU A 171 -10.94 -9.69 13.05
CA LEU A 171 -11.78 -9.55 11.86
C LEU A 171 -11.01 -10.15 10.68
N PHE A 172 -11.17 -11.46 10.54
CA PHE A 172 -10.32 -12.32 9.72
C PHE A 172 -10.78 -12.32 8.26
N TRP A 173 -9.95 -11.70 7.43
CA TRP A 173 -9.95 -11.89 6.00
C TRP A 173 -8.79 -12.81 5.62
N GLU A 174 -9.10 -13.98 5.04
CA GLU A 174 -8.10 -14.99 4.69
C GLU A 174 -6.95 -14.40 3.86
N GLY A 175 -5.71 -14.76 4.18
CA GLY A 175 -4.53 -14.34 3.43
C GLY A 175 -3.23 -14.36 4.23
N PRO A 176 -2.07 -14.13 3.56
CA PRO A 176 -0.75 -14.18 4.20
C PRO A 176 -0.62 -13.32 5.45
N ILE A 177 -1.13 -12.07 5.44
CA ILE A 177 -1.11 -11.16 6.59
C ILE A 177 -1.85 -11.77 7.78
N ALA A 178 -3.10 -12.18 7.56
CA ALA A 178 -3.93 -12.77 8.61
C ALA A 178 -3.32 -14.04 9.20
N ARG A 179 -2.70 -14.87 8.35
CA ARG A 179 -2.02 -16.11 8.77
C ARG A 179 -0.73 -15.85 9.54
N ALA A 180 0.07 -14.85 9.13
CA ALA A 180 1.24 -14.43 9.88
C ALA A 180 0.86 -13.92 11.28
N TYR A 181 -0.25 -13.17 11.41
CA TYR A 181 -0.74 -12.71 12.71
C TYR A 181 -1.14 -13.87 13.61
N LEU A 182 -1.96 -14.80 13.11
CA LEU A 182 -2.40 -15.96 13.89
C LEU A 182 -1.22 -16.86 14.31
N ALA A 183 -0.25 -17.09 13.42
CA ALA A 183 0.96 -17.84 13.74
C ALA A 183 1.83 -17.12 14.79
N THR A 184 1.93 -15.79 14.70
CA THR A 184 2.63 -14.96 15.69
C THR A 184 1.99 -15.05 17.06
N LEU A 185 0.67 -14.87 17.15
CA LEU A 185 -0.07 -15.03 18.41
C LEU A 185 0.15 -16.42 19.01
N LYS A 186 0.01 -17.48 18.20
CA LYS A 186 0.23 -18.86 18.64
C LYS A 186 1.67 -19.08 19.13
N GLY A 187 2.66 -18.54 18.42
CA GLY A 187 4.08 -18.62 18.81
C GLY A 187 4.37 -17.89 20.12
N MET A 188 3.60 -16.86 20.45
CA MET A 188 3.62 -16.17 21.75
C MET A 188 2.83 -16.91 22.84
N GLY A 189 2.20 -18.06 22.53
CA GLY A 189 1.33 -18.79 23.45
C GLY A 189 -0.05 -18.14 23.64
N LEU A 190 -0.43 -17.20 22.78
CA LEU A 190 -1.68 -16.45 22.82
C LEU A 190 -2.71 -17.01 21.85
N LYS A 191 -3.99 -16.81 22.19
CA LYS A 191 -5.13 -17.04 21.30
C LYS A 191 -6.04 -15.82 21.33
N PRO A 192 -6.55 -15.32 20.18
CA PRO A 192 -7.58 -14.32 20.21
C PRO A 192 -8.88 -14.90 20.78
N LYS A 193 -9.58 -14.10 21.58
CA LYS A 193 -10.89 -14.44 22.18
C LYS A 193 -11.93 -14.85 21.14
N LYS A 194 -11.93 -14.19 19.98
CA LYS A 194 -12.87 -14.48 18.89
C LYS A 194 -12.23 -14.27 17.52
N ILE A 195 -12.66 -15.06 16.55
CA ILE A 195 -12.36 -14.86 15.13
C ILE A 195 -13.69 -14.71 14.36
N ILE A 196 -13.89 -13.57 13.71
CA ILE A 196 -14.97 -13.35 12.76
C ILE A 196 -14.39 -13.54 11.36
N HIS A 197 -14.68 -14.68 10.74
CA HIS A 197 -14.20 -15.00 9.41
C HIS A 197 -15.11 -14.40 8.34
N LEU A 198 -14.62 -13.34 7.71
CA LEU A 198 -15.27 -12.69 6.58
C LEU A 198 -15.02 -13.46 5.28
N ILE A 199 -16.09 -13.93 4.65
CA ILE A 199 -16.06 -14.68 3.41
C ILE A 199 -16.70 -13.85 2.30
N SER A 200 -15.99 -13.62 1.21
CA SER A 200 -16.52 -12.87 0.07
C SER A 200 -17.62 -13.64 -0.66
N ALA A 201 -18.79 -13.02 -0.80
CA ALA A 201 -19.86 -13.52 -1.66
C ALA A 201 -19.50 -13.41 -3.16
N ASN A 202 -18.48 -12.63 -3.48
CA ASN A 202 -18.02 -12.32 -4.83
C ASN A 202 -16.61 -12.86 -5.07
N ASP A 203 -16.34 -13.26 -6.30
CA ASP A 203 -15.02 -13.67 -6.75
C ASP A 203 -14.06 -12.49 -6.73
N LEU A 204 -12.91 -12.65 -6.08
CA LEU A 204 -11.98 -11.53 -5.85
C LEU A 204 -11.33 -11.01 -7.13
N ALA A 205 -11.24 -11.84 -8.17
CA ALA A 205 -10.65 -11.45 -9.44
C ALA A 205 -11.68 -10.81 -10.38
N SER A 206 -12.85 -11.43 -10.51
CA SER A 206 -13.88 -10.99 -11.47
C SER A 206 -14.98 -10.11 -10.88
N ALA A 207 -15.03 -9.96 -9.56
CA ALA A 207 -16.11 -9.30 -8.80
C ALA A 207 -17.52 -9.91 -9.03
N LYS A 208 -17.63 -11.05 -9.71
CA LYS A 208 -18.90 -11.72 -9.98
C LYS A 208 -19.34 -12.54 -8.77
N PRO A 209 -20.65 -12.65 -8.46
CA PRO A 209 -21.10 -13.43 -7.32
C PRO A 209 -20.84 -14.93 -7.48
N ILE A 210 -20.42 -15.57 -6.39
CA ILE A 210 -20.05 -16.98 -6.33
C ILE A 210 -21.27 -17.84 -5.99
N GLY A 211 -21.45 -18.92 -6.76
CA GLY A 211 -22.34 -20.03 -6.40
C GLY A 211 -23.80 -19.61 -6.21
N ARG A 212 -24.33 -18.69 -7.03
CA ARG A 212 -25.68 -18.11 -6.90
C ARG A 212 -26.80 -19.16 -6.77
N PHE A 213 -26.63 -20.32 -7.40
CA PHE A 213 -27.61 -21.41 -7.41
C PHE A 213 -27.35 -22.49 -6.36
N LEU A 214 -26.28 -22.36 -5.55
CA LEU A 214 -25.96 -23.32 -4.49
C LEU A 214 -26.77 -23.01 -3.22
N PRO A 215 -27.21 -24.04 -2.47
CA PRO A 215 -27.75 -23.87 -1.12
C PRO A 215 -26.78 -23.14 -0.19
N GLY A 216 -27.28 -22.45 0.83
CA GLY A 216 -26.49 -21.53 1.66
C GLY A 216 -25.19 -22.11 2.24
N THR A 217 -25.23 -23.33 2.81
CA THR A 217 -24.04 -24.00 3.38
C THR A 217 -23.03 -24.38 2.31
N ALA A 218 -23.49 -24.92 1.17
CA ALA A 218 -22.64 -25.28 0.03
C ALA A 218 -22.03 -24.04 -0.62
N ARG A 219 -22.82 -22.96 -0.77
CA ARG A 219 -22.38 -21.67 -1.29
C ARG A 219 -21.28 -21.08 -0.41
N LEU A 220 -21.46 -21.09 0.91
CA LEU A 220 -20.48 -20.61 1.88
C LEU A 220 -19.16 -21.38 1.78
N ALA A 221 -19.23 -22.73 1.75
CA ALA A 221 -18.06 -23.57 1.63
C ALA A 221 -17.29 -23.33 0.32
N TYR A 222 -18.02 -23.18 -0.80
CA TYR A 222 -17.44 -22.91 -2.10
C TYR A 222 -16.81 -21.50 -2.19
N ALA A 223 -17.49 -20.48 -1.65
CA ALA A 223 -16.97 -19.12 -1.57
C ALA A 223 -15.68 -19.04 -0.75
N HIS A 224 -15.66 -19.70 0.41
CA HIS A 224 -14.47 -19.81 1.25
C HIS A 224 -13.30 -20.49 0.50
N TYR A 225 -13.57 -21.62 -0.19
CA TYR A 225 -12.54 -22.30 -0.99
C TYR A 225 -11.98 -21.40 -2.11
N ARG A 226 -12.84 -20.67 -2.82
CA ARG A 226 -12.46 -19.75 -3.90
C ARG A 226 -11.58 -18.61 -3.37
N GLN A 227 -12.00 -17.95 -2.28
CA GLN A 227 -11.25 -16.88 -1.63
C GLN A 227 -9.87 -17.37 -1.19
N LYS A 228 -9.81 -18.46 -0.42
CA LYS A 228 -8.55 -19.07 0.04
C LYS A 228 -7.63 -19.43 -1.13
N SER A 229 -8.16 -20.02 -2.19
CA SER A 229 -7.37 -20.43 -3.35
C SER A 229 -6.81 -19.25 -4.13
N SER A 230 -7.60 -18.19 -4.31
CA SER A 230 -7.17 -16.98 -5.03
C SER A 230 -6.09 -16.22 -4.26
N ILE A 231 -6.26 -16.02 -2.96
CA ILE A 231 -5.35 -15.17 -2.17
C ILE A 231 -4.00 -15.87 -1.94
N HIS A 232 -3.99 -17.18 -1.72
CA HIS A 232 -2.74 -17.93 -1.48
C HIS A 232 -2.01 -18.37 -2.76
N TYR A 233 -2.51 -18.03 -3.95
CA TYR A 233 -1.89 -18.43 -5.22
C TYR A 233 -0.40 -18.10 -5.28
N TRP A 234 -0.03 -16.84 -4.98
CA TRP A 234 1.35 -16.39 -5.08
C TRP A 234 2.26 -17.01 -4.02
N SER A 235 1.78 -17.17 -2.79
CA SER A 235 2.53 -17.86 -1.73
C SER A 235 2.85 -19.32 -2.13
N ARG A 236 1.92 -20.03 -2.75
CA ARG A 236 2.16 -21.39 -3.27
C ARG A 236 3.04 -21.40 -4.52
N ALA A 237 2.84 -20.45 -5.43
CA ALA A 237 3.62 -20.33 -6.65
C ALA A 237 5.10 -20.09 -6.33
N LEU A 238 5.41 -19.24 -5.34
CA LEU A 238 6.77 -19.01 -4.87
C LEU A 238 7.41 -20.28 -4.31
N GLN A 239 6.69 -21.03 -3.46
CA GLN A 239 7.19 -22.30 -2.90
C GLN A 239 7.54 -23.35 -3.97
N ILE A 240 6.72 -23.45 -5.02
CA ILE A 240 6.83 -24.50 -6.02
C ILE A 240 7.77 -24.10 -7.17
N LYS A 241 7.65 -22.87 -7.66
CA LYS A 241 8.32 -22.39 -8.87
C LYS A 241 9.61 -21.62 -8.59
N GLU A 242 9.71 -21.02 -7.40
CA GLU A 242 10.81 -20.13 -6.99
C GLU A 242 11.42 -20.60 -5.66
N SER A 243 11.66 -21.92 -5.52
CA SER A 243 12.01 -22.54 -4.23
C SER A 243 13.28 -21.97 -3.60
N GLU A 244 14.30 -21.66 -4.40
CA GLU A 244 15.53 -21.01 -3.94
C GLU A 244 15.25 -19.63 -3.33
N LEU A 245 14.51 -18.78 -4.06
CA LEU A 245 14.07 -17.47 -3.59
C LEU A 245 13.26 -17.61 -2.31
N PHE A 246 12.29 -18.52 -2.30
CA PHE A 246 11.42 -18.77 -1.15
C PHE A 246 12.22 -19.18 0.10
N ASN A 247 13.18 -20.10 -0.04
CA ASN A 247 14.03 -20.53 1.06
C ASN A 247 14.98 -19.42 1.54
N SER A 248 15.48 -18.58 0.63
CA SER A 248 16.26 -17.38 1.01
C SER A 248 15.41 -16.42 1.83
N LEU A 249 14.21 -16.09 1.35
CA LEU A 249 13.25 -15.25 2.08
C LEU A 249 12.96 -15.81 3.48
N LYS A 250 12.70 -17.12 3.62
CA LYS A 250 12.42 -17.74 4.92
C LYS A 250 13.58 -17.55 5.91
N ARG A 251 14.82 -17.81 5.47
CA ARG A 251 16.04 -17.58 6.27
C ARG A 251 16.22 -16.10 6.66
N SER A 252 15.92 -15.17 5.75
CA SER A 252 15.99 -13.74 6.05
C SER A 252 14.96 -13.32 7.11
N ILE A 253 13.73 -13.84 7.04
CA ILE A 253 12.70 -13.58 8.05
C ILE A 253 13.12 -14.13 9.42
N GLU A 254 13.68 -15.33 9.47
CA GLU A 254 14.18 -15.92 10.72
C GLU A 254 15.31 -15.10 11.33
N SER A 255 16.37 -14.83 10.55
CA SER A 255 17.56 -14.14 11.03
C SER A 255 17.35 -12.65 11.33
N SER A 256 16.56 -11.93 10.52
CA SER A 256 16.32 -10.48 10.71
C SER A 256 15.17 -10.19 11.66
N LEU A 257 14.07 -10.94 11.62
CA LEU A 257 12.85 -10.60 12.38
C LEU A 257 12.58 -11.53 13.56
N GLY A 258 13.35 -12.61 13.73
CA GLY A 258 13.23 -13.53 14.86
C GLY A 258 11.93 -14.34 14.83
N PHE A 259 11.49 -14.78 13.64
CA PHE A 259 10.42 -15.76 13.48
C PHE A 259 11.01 -17.09 13.07
N SER A 260 10.94 -18.10 13.95
CA SER A 260 11.48 -19.42 13.64
C SER A 260 10.76 -20.06 12.47
N ASP A 261 11.46 -20.99 11.81
CA ASP A 261 10.92 -21.78 10.71
C ASP A 261 9.55 -22.43 11.04
N ALA A 262 9.39 -22.91 12.27
CA ALA A 262 8.13 -23.50 12.73
C ALA A 262 6.96 -22.50 12.77
N ILE A 263 7.20 -21.23 13.12
CA ILE A 263 6.17 -20.19 13.10
C ILE A 263 5.81 -19.83 11.66
N VAL A 264 6.82 -19.74 10.79
CA VAL A 264 6.58 -19.46 9.37
C VAL A 264 5.78 -20.58 8.71
N ASP A 265 6.16 -21.84 8.96
CA ASP A 265 5.45 -23.01 8.43
C ASP A 265 4.02 -23.13 8.99
N GLU A 266 3.79 -22.72 10.23
CA GLU A 266 2.45 -22.64 10.83
C GLU A 266 1.53 -21.68 10.06
N ALA A 267 2.05 -20.52 9.62
CA ALA A 267 1.27 -19.58 8.80
C ALA A 267 0.97 -20.15 7.41
N LEU A 268 1.95 -20.82 6.79
CA LEU A 268 1.86 -21.37 5.44
C LEU A 268 0.98 -22.62 5.35
N ALA A 269 0.81 -23.35 6.45
CA ALA A 269 -0.03 -24.54 6.50
C ALA A 269 -1.53 -24.26 6.28
N VAL A 270 -1.98 -23.00 6.47
CA VAL A 270 -3.39 -22.56 6.30
C VAL A 270 -4.36 -23.51 7.03
N LYS A 271 -4.05 -23.82 8.30
CA LYS A 271 -4.81 -24.74 9.16
C LYS A 271 -6.21 -24.22 9.47
N ASP A 272 -7.05 -25.12 9.97
CA ASP A 272 -8.38 -24.75 10.45
C ASP A 272 -8.29 -23.67 11.55
N LEU A 273 -9.17 -22.67 11.48
CA LEU A 273 -9.18 -21.54 12.43
C LEU A 273 -9.39 -21.99 13.88
N ARG A 274 -10.00 -23.17 14.11
CA ARG A 274 -10.17 -23.79 15.44
C ARG A 274 -8.85 -24.07 16.14
N THR A 275 -7.75 -24.08 15.39
CA THR A 275 -6.39 -24.16 15.95
C THR A 275 -6.01 -22.92 16.74
N TYR A 276 -6.56 -21.75 16.38
CA TYR A 276 -6.16 -20.45 16.90
C TYR A 276 -7.18 -19.84 17.87
N SER A 277 -8.46 -20.18 17.76
CA SER A 277 -9.50 -19.73 18.70
C SER A 277 -10.58 -20.80 18.88
N SER A 278 -11.19 -20.84 20.06
CA SER A 278 -12.37 -21.65 20.35
C SER A 278 -13.67 -20.99 19.85
N SER A 279 -13.68 -19.67 19.66
CA SER A 279 -14.86 -18.91 19.22
C SER A 279 -14.67 -18.40 17.80
N ILE A 280 -15.35 -19.05 16.85
CA ILE A 280 -15.24 -18.72 15.42
C ILE A 280 -16.63 -18.59 14.83
N GLU A 281 -16.86 -17.45 14.19
CA GLU A 281 -18.09 -17.20 13.43
C GLU A 281 -17.73 -16.89 11.98
N LYS A 282 -18.57 -17.35 11.05
CA LYS A 282 -18.38 -17.13 9.61
C LYS A 282 -19.47 -16.19 9.12
N LEU A 283 -19.06 -15.12 8.45
CA LEU A 283 -19.98 -14.15 7.87
C LEU A 283 -19.66 -13.98 6.39
N MET A 284 -20.62 -14.31 5.53
CA MET A 284 -20.48 -14.08 4.10
C MET A 284 -20.96 -12.65 3.78
N ILE A 285 -20.13 -11.88 3.09
CA ILE A 285 -20.36 -10.45 2.81
C ILE A 285 -20.12 -10.12 1.34
N ASN A 286 -20.85 -9.16 0.79
CA ASN A 286 -20.59 -8.64 -0.56
C ASN A 286 -19.38 -7.70 -0.60
N GLY A 287 -19.01 -7.15 0.56
CA GLY A 287 -17.89 -6.26 0.78
C GLY A 287 -18.02 -5.60 2.15
N LEU A 288 -17.07 -4.74 2.52
CA LEU A 288 -17.09 -4.12 3.86
C LEU A 288 -18.24 -3.10 4.06
N LYS A 289 -18.94 -2.69 2.99
CA LYS A 289 -20.15 -1.86 3.03
C LYS A 289 -21.44 -2.66 3.20
N ASP A 290 -21.36 -3.98 3.36
CA ASP A 290 -22.55 -4.83 3.46
C ASP A 290 -23.33 -4.56 4.75
N ASN A 291 -24.64 -4.36 4.63
CA ASN A 291 -25.54 -4.15 5.77
C ASN A 291 -25.50 -5.31 6.76
N ALA A 292 -25.31 -6.55 6.29
CA ALA A 292 -25.18 -7.71 7.17
C ALA A 292 -23.93 -7.60 8.06
N LEU A 293 -22.81 -7.12 7.52
CA LEU A 293 -21.61 -6.84 8.32
C LEU A 293 -21.85 -5.72 9.31
N HIS A 294 -22.45 -4.61 8.85
CA HIS A 294 -22.76 -3.48 9.71
C HIS A 294 -23.63 -3.89 10.90
N SER A 295 -24.76 -4.56 10.65
CA SER A 295 -25.66 -5.03 11.72
C SER A 295 -25.01 -6.02 12.65
N TYR A 296 -24.16 -6.92 12.13
CA TYR A 296 -23.43 -7.87 12.95
C TYR A 296 -22.44 -7.17 13.89
N LEU A 297 -21.62 -6.25 13.35
CA LEU A 297 -20.63 -5.52 14.15
C LEU A 297 -21.28 -4.58 15.16
N ALA A 298 -22.39 -3.92 14.80
CA ALA A 298 -23.14 -3.05 15.70
C ALA A 298 -23.76 -3.79 16.91
N ALA A 299 -23.94 -5.11 16.82
CA ALA A 299 -24.45 -5.94 17.91
C ALA A 299 -23.33 -6.54 18.78
N LEU A 300 -22.05 -6.30 18.46
CA LEU A 300 -20.95 -6.76 19.29
C LEU A 300 -20.85 -5.91 20.57
N PRO A 301 -20.36 -6.50 21.68
CA PRO A 301 -19.97 -5.71 22.84
C PRO A 301 -18.73 -4.86 22.52
N GLU A 302 -18.32 -4.01 23.47
CA GLU A 302 -17.06 -3.29 23.36
C GLU A 302 -15.90 -4.26 23.10
N THR A 303 -15.13 -4.03 22.03
CA THR A 303 -14.07 -4.94 21.63
C THR A 303 -13.02 -4.26 20.75
N THR A 304 -11.78 -4.71 20.88
CA THR A 304 -10.70 -4.38 19.97
C THR A 304 -10.75 -5.31 18.76
N LEU A 305 -10.90 -4.74 17.57
CA LEU A 305 -10.95 -5.46 16.30
C LEU A 305 -9.60 -5.40 15.60
N LEU A 306 -8.88 -6.52 15.56
CA LEU A 306 -7.68 -6.65 14.74
C LEU A 306 -8.07 -6.90 13.28
N PHE A 307 -7.90 -5.89 12.42
CA PHE A 307 -8.26 -5.94 11.01
C PHE A 307 -7.14 -6.54 10.16
N THR A 308 -7.43 -7.62 9.45
CA THR A 308 -6.42 -8.37 8.66
C THR A 308 -6.54 -8.19 7.14
N GLY A 309 -7.48 -7.37 6.65
CA GLY A 309 -7.67 -7.08 5.24
C GLY A 309 -9.12 -7.17 4.77
N GLY A 310 -9.33 -7.06 3.46
CA GLY A 310 -10.67 -7.07 2.84
C GLY A 310 -11.07 -5.75 2.16
N GLY A 311 -10.16 -4.78 2.11
CA GLY A 311 -10.34 -3.50 1.42
C GLY A 311 -10.47 -2.32 2.38
N ILE A 312 -11.08 -1.24 1.89
CA ILE A 312 -11.28 0.00 2.65
C ILE A 312 -12.44 -0.20 3.63
N VAL A 313 -12.17 -0.01 4.93
CA VAL A 313 -13.19 -0.05 5.98
C VAL A 313 -14.05 1.22 5.88
N PRO A 314 -15.38 1.11 5.73
CA PRO A 314 -16.24 2.28 5.61
C PRO A 314 -16.29 3.10 6.90
N LYS A 315 -16.44 4.42 6.76
CA LYS A 315 -16.64 5.35 7.88
C LYS A 315 -17.74 4.88 8.84
N ALA A 316 -18.85 4.36 8.32
CA ALA A 316 -19.96 3.84 9.12
C ALA A 316 -19.56 2.70 10.09
N LEU A 317 -18.51 1.92 9.79
CA LEU A 317 -17.98 0.93 10.73
C LEU A 317 -16.97 1.56 11.69
N LEU A 318 -16.11 2.45 11.21
CA LEU A 318 -15.08 3.13 12.01
C LEU A 318 -15.69 4.08 13.07
N ASP A 319 -16.86 4.65 12.80
CA ASP A 319 -17.56 5.56 13.71
C ASP A 319 -18.26 4.84 14.88
N MET A 320 -18.25 3.49 14.92
CA MET A 320 -18.89 2.74 16.01
C MET A 320 -18.05 2.89 17.30
N PRO A 321 -18.53 3.60 18.34
CA PRO A 321 -17.68 4.03 19.45
C PRO A 321 -17.23 2.89 20.37
N HIS A 322 -17.94 1.76 20.36
CA HIS A 322 -17.59 0.56 21.13
C HIS A 322 -16.59 -0.35 20.41
N LEU A 323 -16.25 -0.06 19.15
CA LEU A 323 -15.32 -0.87 18.35
C LEU A 323 -14.03 -0.10 18.11
N LYS A 324 -12.89 -0.69 18.47
CA LYS A 324 -11.57 -0.12 18.20
C LYS A 324 -10.87 -0.91 17.11
N PHE A 325 -10.86 -0.39 15.89
CA PHE A 325 -10.18 -1.04 14.76
C PHE A 325 -8.68 -0.82 14.82
N VAL A 326 -7.93 -1.89 15.05
CA VAL A 326 -6.46 -1.89 15.01
C VAL A 326 -6.01 -2.46 13.68
N HIS A 327 -5.11 -1.75 13.01
CA HIS A 327 -4.44 -2.21 11.80
C HIS A 327 -2.92 -2.08 11.95
N VAL A 328 -2.16 -2.88 11.20
CA VAL A 328 -0.72 -2.73 11.11
C VAL A 328 -0.36 -2.48 9.66
N HIS A 329 0.11 -1.27 9.36
CA HIS A 329 0.53 -0.77 8.05
C HIS A 329 2.04 -0.98 7.82
N PRO A 330 2.55 -1.33 6.62
CA PRO A 330 3.96 -1.63 6.40
C PRO A 330 4.75 -0.35 6.04
N GLY A 331 4.55 0.70 6.84
CA GLY A 331 5.22 1.99 6.71
C GLY A 331 5.28 2.68 8.07
N TYR A 332 6.27 3.56 8.24
CA TYR A 332 6.47 4.35 9.45
C TYR A 332 5.56 5.57 9.39
N LEU A 333 4.52 5.64 10.22
CA LEU A 333 3.57 6.76 10.21
C LEU A 333 4.08 7.93 11.07
N PRO A 334 3.84 9.20 10.67
CA PRO A 334 3.16 9.66 9.45
C PRO A 334 4.04 9.74 8.19
N ASP A 335 5.33 9.41 8.30
CA ASP A 335 6.35 9.60 7.27
C ASP A 335 6.12 8.81 5.97
N VAL A 336 5.45 7.65 6.04
CA VAL A 336 5.22 6.73 4.91
C VAL A 336 3.81 6.14 4.97
N ARG A 337 2.81 6.91 4.51
CA ARG A 337 1.40 6.49 4.35
C ARG A 337 1.13 5.91 2.96
N GLY A 338 0.05 5.13 2.81
CA GLY A 338 -0.54 4.80 1.51
C GLY A 338 -0.15 3.43 0.95
N ALA A 339 0.23 3.37 -0.32
CA ALA A 339 0.47 2.11 -1.04
C ALA A 339 1.96 1.82 -1.20
N ASP A 340 2.29 0.56 -1.47
CA ASP A 340 3.64 0.04 -1.65
C ASP A 340 4.66 0.45 -0.56
N CYS A 341 4.19 0.65 0.68
CA CYS A 341 4.98 1.30 1.73
C CYS A 341 6.20 0.50 2.20
N ALA A 342 6.20 -0.83 2.03
CA ALA A 342 7.39 -1.64 2.28
C ALA A 342 8.55 -1.22 1.35
N LEU A 343 8.25 -1.01 0.06
CA LEU A 343 9.23 -0.58 -0.93
C LEU A 343 9.59 0.90 -0.78
N TRP A 344 8.60 1.77 -0.50
CA TRP A 344 8.88 3.18 -0.27
C TRP A 344 9.75 3.40 0.96
N SER A 345 9.49 2.69 2.07
CA SER A 345 10.31 2.76 3.28
C SER A 345 11.75 2.36 2.98
N GLU A 346 11.96 1.25 2.27
CA GLU A 346 13.29 0.81 1.86
C GLU A 346 14.00 1.85 0.99
N LEU A 347 13.29 2.43 0.01
CA LEU A 347 13.89 3.42 -0.89
C LEU A 347 14.28 4.72 -0.17
N VAL A 348 13.36 5.29 0.61
CA VAL A 348 13.48 6.66 1.14
C VAL A 348 14.11 6.73 2.53
N LYS A 349 13.94 5.67 3.34
CA LYS A 349 14.46 5.58 4.71
C LYS A 349 15.58 4.54 4.85
N GLY A 350 15.84 3.74 3.82
CA GLY A 350 16.92 2.74 3.81
C GLY A 350 16.61 1.50 4.63
N ARG A 351 15.36 1.38 5.10
CA ARG A 351 14.87 0.25 5.89
C ARG A 351 13.37 0.09 5.70
N THR A 352 12.92 -1.15 5.71
CA THR A 352 11.51 -1.47 5.90
C THR A 352 11.01 -1.03 7.28
N SER A 353 9.71 -0.78 7.39
CA SER A 353 9.08 -0.33 8.63
C SER A 353 7.64 -0.80 8.70
N ALA A 354 7.04 -0.74 9.88
CA ALA A 354 5.60 -0.91 10.03
C ALA A 354 5.07 -0.13 11.24
N THR A 355 3.77 0.13 11.23
CA THR A 355 3.07 0.86 12.29
C THR A 355 1.75 0.19 12.63
N CYS A 356 1.58 -0.18 13.90
CA CYS A 356 0.31 -0.53 14.52
C CYS A 356 -0.41 0.75 14.97
N PHE A 357 -1.65 0.95 14.54
CA PHE A 357 -2.42 2.17 14.78
C PHE A 357 -3.92 1.89 14.83
N TYR A 358 -4.69 2.84 15.36
CA TYR A 358 -6.14 2.84 15.24
C TYR A 358 -6.55 3.36 13.86
N MET A 359 -7.43 2.63 13.16
CA MET A 359 -7.90 3.07 11.85
C MET A 359 -8.80 4.31 11.98
N ALA A 360 -8.61 5.26 11.06
CA ALA A 360 -9.47 6.42 10.86
C ALA A 360 -9.93 6.49 9.39
N PRO A 361 -10.88 7.37 9.04
CA PRO A 361 -11.45 7.39 7.68
C PRO A 361 -10.48 7.81 6.57
N GLY A 362 -9.36 8.46 6.88
CA GLY A 362 -8.35 8.83 5.90
C GLY A 362 -7.37 7.68 5.59
N ILE A 363 -6.29 8.02 4.87
CA ILE A 363 -5.30 7.04 4.43
C ILE A 363 -4.21 6.97 5.51
N ASP A 364 -4.29 5.93 6.35
CA ASP A 364 -3.32 5.64 7.40
C ASP A 364 -3.05 6.84 8.34
N ASP A 365 -4.10 7.56 8.70
CA ASP A 365 -4.07 8.86 9.41
C ASP A 365 -4.47 8.79 10.90
N GLY A 366 -4.89 7.62 11.39
CA GLY A 366 -5.35 7.47 12.77
C GLY A 366 -4.22 7.32 13.81
N ASP A 367 -4.57 7.34 15.09
CA ASP A 367 -3.59 7.42 16.18
C ASP A 367 -2.65 6.20 16.26
N ILE A 368 -1.35 6.48 16.39
CA ILE A 368 -0.27 5.49 16.38
C ILE A 368 -0.16 4.80 17.74
N ILE A 369 -0.12 3.47 17.76
CA ILE A 369 0.12 2.64 18.96
C ILE A 369 1.60 2.26 19.07
N GLN A 370 2.18 1.75 17.98
CA GLN A 370 3.58 1.34 17.88
C GLN A 370 4.07 1.46 16.45
N ALA A 371 5.13 2.23 16.21
CA ALA A 371 5.81 2.35 14.94
C ALA A 371 7.28 1.96 15.08
N SER A 372 7.81 1.18 14.13
CA SER A 372 9.19 0.68 14.19
C SER A 372 9.84 0.68 12.81
N TYR A 373 11.06 1.20 12.73
CA TYR A 373 11.99 0.88 11.66
C TYR A 373 12.63 -0.47 11.95
N LEU A 374 12.43 -1.43 11.06
CA LEU A 374 12.72 -2.85 11.28
C LEU A 374 14.15 -3.21 10.88
N PRO A 375 14.76 -4.26 11.49
CA PRO A 375 16.06 -4.79 11.09
C PRO A 375 16.20 -4.93 9.58
N VAL A 376 17.42 -4.71 9.07
CA VAL A 376 17.69 -4.88 7.64
C VAL A 376 17.40 -6.32 7.23
N ILE A 377 16.57 -6.48 6.20
CA ILE A 377 16.21 -7.78 5.64
C ILE A 377 17.07 -7.99 4.41
N ASN A 378 18.17 -8.72 4.60
CA ASN A 378 19.04 -9.10 3.47
C ASN A 378 18.53 -10.41 2.88
N ILE A 379 18.05 -10.36 1.64
CA ILE A 379 17.58 -11.54 0.91
C ILE A 379 18.72 -12.01 0.02
N ASP A 380 19.48 -12.97 0.54
CA ASP A 380 20.68 -13.56 -0.09
C ASP A 380 20.27 -14.51 -1.22
N VAL A 381 19.86 -13.91 -2.36
CA VAL A 381 19.57 -14.63 -3.60
C VAL A 381 19.71 -13.67 -4.77
N SER A 382 20.33 -14.15 -5.85
CA SER A 382 20.45 -13.33 -7.05
C SER A 382 19.07 -13.04 -7.63
N ARG A 383 18.81 -11.77 -7.92
CA ARG A 383 17.65 -11.34 -8.71
C ARG A 383 17.78 -11.75 -10.19
N SER A 384 18.97 -12.16 -10.65
CA SER A 384 19.19 -12.54 -12.04
C SER A 384 18.22 -13.65 -12.48
N GLY A 385 17.62 -13.46 -13.65
CA GLY A 385 16.61 -14.37 -14.21
C GLY A 385 15.21 -14.28 -13.59
N LYS A 386 14.99 -13.41 -12.59
CA LYS A 386 13.67 -13.22 -11.96
C LYS A 386 13.00 -11.98 -12.51
N ASP A 387 11.76 -12.12 -12.96
CA ASP A 387 10.98 -10.98 -13.43
C ASP A 387 10.50 -10.10 -12.26
N LEU A 388 10.26 -8.82 -12.56
CA LEU A 388 9.85 -7.81 -11.58
C LEU A 388 8.57 -8.20 -10.82
N LYS A 389 7.61 -8.83 -11.50
CA LYS A 389 6.35 -9.24 -10.90
C LYS A 389 6.58 -10.36 -9.88
N THR A 390 7.51 -11.28 -10.12
CA THR A 390 7.90 -12.30 -9.15
C THR A 390 8.50 -11.68 -7.88
N LEU A 391 9.41 -10.72 -8.00
CA LEU A 391 10.00 -10.00 -6.85
C LEU A 391 8.97 -9.16 -6.08
N TYR A 392 8.09 -8.47 -6.80
CA TYR A 392 6.97 -7.75 -6.20
C TYR A 392 6.04 -8.69 -5.42
N ARG A 393 5.71 -9.85 -6.00
CA ARG A 393 4.86 -10.85 -5.33
C ARG A 393 5.56 -11.52 -4.17
N ALA A 394 6.86 -11.78 -4.24
CA ALA A 394 7.66 -12.23 -3.10
C ALA A 394 7.59 -11.24 -1.93
N THR A 395 7.72 -9.95 -2.24
CA THR A 395 7.63 -8.89 -1.21
C THR A 395 6.26 -8.88 -0.54
N TYR A 396 5.16 -8.75 -1.30
CA TYR A 396 3.83 -8.56 -0.70
C TYR A 396 3.10 -9.84 -0.30
N ALA A 397 3.43 -10.99 -0.88
CA ALA A 397 2.83 -12.26 -0.49
C ALA A 397 3.61 -13.00 0.62
N PHE A 398 4.84 -12.57 0.92
CA PHE A 398 5.69 -13.21 1.92
C PHE A 398 6.33 -12.23 2.90
N VAL A 399 7.14 -11.26 2.45
CA VAL A 399 7.89 -10.36 3.35
C VAL A 399 6.98 -9.43 4.15
N ASP A 400 6.10 -8.67 3.47
CA ASP A 400 5.17 -7.70 4.08
C ASP A 400 4.35 -8.26 5.27
N PRO A 401 3.73 -9.46 5.17
CA PRO A 401 3.08 -10.11 6.30
C PRO A 401 3.92 -10.19 7.57
N TRP A 402 5.22 -10.47 7.44
CA TRP A 402 6.14 -10.62 8.58
C TRP A 402 6.65 -9.29 9.12
N LEU A 403 6.77 -8.25 8.28
CA LEU A 403 7.03 -6.88 8.75
C LEU A 403 5.92 -6.43 9.71
N ARG A 404 4.68 -6.62 9.29
CA ARG A 404 3.49 -6.29 10.07
C ARG A 404 3.39 -7.15 11.32
N ALA A 405 3.64 -8.45 11.20
CA ALA A 405 3.60 -9.36 12.34
C ALA A 405 4.65 -9.02 13.41
N HIS A 406 5.84 -8.55 13.00
CA HIS A 406 6.87 -8.09 13.94
C HIS A 406 6.35 -6.92 14.79
N VAL A 407 5.79 -5.90 14.16
CA VAL A 407 5.27 -4.72 14.88
C VAL A 407 3.99 -5.05 15.65
N LEU A 408 3.16 -5.98 15.18
CA LEU A 408 2.03 -6.50 15.95
C LEU A 408 2.50 -7.14 17.26
N ARG A 409 3.56 -7.97 17.21
CA ARG A 409 4.17 -8.58 18.39
C ARG A 409 4.66 -7.52 19.38
N GLU A 410 5.35 -6.49 18.90
CA GLU A 410 5.79 -5.37 19.74
C GLU A 410 4.61 -4.60 20.35
N ALA A 411 3.58 -4.29 19.57
CA ALA A 411 2.40 -3.58 20.04
C ALA A 411 1.69 -4.36 21.15
N ILE A 412 1.51 -5.68 20.98
CA ILE A 412 0.88 -6.55 21.98
C ILE A 412 1.70 -6.53 23.29
N ILE A 413 3.02 -6.64 23.21
CA ILE A 413 3.89 -6.63 24.39
C ILE A 413 3.81 -5.28 25.10
N LYS A 414 3.99 -4.18 24.38
CA LYS A 414 4.01 -2.81 24.92
C LYS A 414 2.69 -2.41 25.56
N THR A 415 1.57 -2.90 25.04
CA THR A 415 0.22 -2.52 25.48
C THR A 415 -0.43 -3.55 26.40
N LEU A 416 0.32 -4.56 26.86
CA LEU A 416 -0.19 -5.67 27.68
C LEU A 416 -1.43 -6.34 27.04
N GLY A 417 -1.34 -6.61 25.74
CA GLY A 417 -2.44 -7.20 24.97
C GLY A 417 -3.56 -6.22 24.64
N PHE A 418 -3.22 -4.96 24.33
CA PHE A 418 -4.15 -3.86 24.06
C PHE A 418 -5.03 -3.45 25.24
N THR A 419 -4.60 -3.75 26.47
CA THR A 419 -5.31 -3.34 27.70
C THR A 419 -4.81 -2.00 28.24
N ASP A 420 -3.54 -1.65 27.99
CA ASP A 420 -2.95 -0.35 28.31
C ASP A 420 -2.39 0.29 27.03
N VAL A 421 -3.25 0.96 26.26
CA VAL A 421 -2.86 1.60 25.00
C VAL A 421 -2.64 3.09 25.20
N LYS A 422 -1.42 3.54 24.91
CA LYS A 422 -1.05 4.95 24.81
C LYS A 422 -0.83 5.30 23.34
N ALA A 423 -1.91 5.71 22.67
CA ALA A 423 -1.86 6.10 21.28
C ALA A 423 -1.47 7.58 21.11
N VAL A 424 -0.82 7.93 20.00
CA VAL A 424 -0.35 9.28 19.69
C VAL A 424 -0.92 9.73 18.36
N SER A 425 -1.58 10.88 18.35
CA SER A 425 -2.10 11.46 17.12
C SER A 425 -1.00 11.88 16.15
N GLN A 426 -1.26 11.68 14.87
CA GLN A 426 -0.33 12.03 13.81
C GLN A 426 -0.32 13.53 13.54
N ASN A 427 0.83 14.07 13.14
CA ASN A 427 0.93 15.43 12.63
C ASN A 427 0.78 15.43 11.09
N GLU A 428 -0.35 15.97 10.62
CA GLU A 428 -0.68 16.03 9.19
C GLU A 428 0.33 16.85 8.36
N ILE A 429 0.89 17.92 8.94
CA ILE A 429 1.82 18.83 8.23
C ILE A 429 3.11 18.10 7.83
N SER A 430 3.56 17.16 8.65
CA SER A 430 4.74 16.35 8.39
C SER A 430 4.45 15.04 7.64
N SER A 431 3.19 14.77 7.30
CA SER A 431 2.80 13.50 6.71
C SER A 431 3.17 13.40 5.23
N MET A 432 3.49 12.19 4.78
CA MET A 432 3.74 11.93 3.37
C MET A 432 2.98 10.69 2.91
N THR A 433 2.08 10.89 1.95
CA THR A 433 1.35 9.79 1.31
C THR A 433 2.05 9.38 0.03
N TYR A 434 2.31 8.08 -0.11
CA TYR A 434 2.83 7.45 -1.31
C TYR A 434 1.77 6.60 -1.99
N HIS A 435 1.93 6.43 -3.30
CA HIS A 435 1.05 5.62 -4.13
C HIS A 435 1.82 4.47 -4.77
N PHE A 436 1.13 3.57 -5.47
CA PHE A 436 1.76 2.42 -6.12
C PHE A 436 2.99 2.83 -6.92
N MET A 437 4.08 2.10 -6.80
CA MET A 437 5.36 2.45 -7.37
C MET A 437 5.40 2.08 -8.86
N HIS A 438 5.94 2.95 -9.71
CA HIS A 438 6.21 2.61 -11.10
C HIS A 438 7.30 1.52 -11.21
N GLU A 439 7.19 0.63 -12.20
CA GLU A 439 8.06 -0.55 -12.37
C GLU A 439 9.56 -0.23 -12.35
N ARG A 440 9.98 0.87 -12.99
CA ARG A 440 11.37 1.33 -12.95
C ARG A 440 11.87 1.68 -11.53
N ILE A 441 11.00 2.30 -10.72
CA ILE A 441 11.35 2.62 -9.34
C ILE A 441 11.36 1.33 -8.50
N GLN A 442 10.45 0.39 -8.77
CA GLN A 442 10.47 -0.93 -8.13
C GLN A 442 11.79 -1.65 -8.40
N ASP A 443 12.27 -1.65 -9.65
CA ASP A 443 13.54 -2.28 -10.02
C ASP A 443 14.72 -1.72 -9.20
N ALA A 444 14.79 -0.39 -9.07
CA ALA A 444 15.82 0.28 -8.26
C ALA A 444 15.74 -0.06 -6.76
N VAL A 445 14.54 -0.36 -6.23
CA VAL A 445 14.39 -0.85 -4.85
C VAL A 445 14.80 -2.31 -4.73
N PHE A 446 14.45 -3.15 -5.71
CA PHE A 446 14.79 -4.56 -5.67
C PHE A 446 16.29 -4.81 -5.82
N ASP A 447 17.03 -3.95 -6.52
CA ASP A 447 18.50 -3.92 -6.49
C ASP A 447 19.06 -3.75 -5.06
N ARG A 448 18.32 -3.09 -4.17
CA ARG A 448 18.74 -2.87 -2.78
C ARG A 448 18.35 -4.03 -1.87
N MET A 449 17.16 -4.61 -2.08
CA MET A 449 16.59 -5.67 -1.22
C MET A 449 17.11 -7.08 -1.55
N PHE A 450 17.28 -7.39 -2.83
CA PHE A 450 17.62 -8.73 -3.33
C PHE A 450 19.08 -8.77 -3.79
N LYS A 451 19.98 -8.62 -2.82
CA LYS A 451 21.43 -8.64 -3.05
C LYS A 451 21.94 -10.07 -2.96
N ALA A 452 22.70 -10.49 -3.96
CA ALA A 452 23.63 -11.60 -3.87
C ALA A 452 25.03 -11.05 -3.58
#